data_AF-A0A971AE86-F1
#
_entry.id   AF-A0A971AE86-F1
#
_cell.length_a   1.000
_cell.length_b   1.000
_cell.length_c   1.000
_cell.angle_alpha   90.00
_cell.angle_beta   90.00
_cell.angle_gamma   90.00
#
_symmetry.space_group_name_H-M   'P 1'
#
loop_
_entity.id
_entity.type
_entity.pdbx_description
1 polymer ?
#
loop_
_entity_poly.entity_id
_entity_poly.type
_entity_poly.pdbx_seq_one_letter_code
_entity_poly.pdbx_strand_id
1 'polypeptide(L)'
;MAKILIFNGSKEREHFIITDNNNSSQGKETNKEKETGSSNGDGDSKYTGNDKNKVKGTGGKKRKNGRCQIKKPVRVAKSSLSVKEQELKNIEEEIKQKNFDFEELSVNSSLEVNKRYLEIIYSLPKNKDIIIREFYIALEKPLKAFVLFIDGLSNADIINNSILKPLMVLLDEGVKIKHGEVAEYIKEHLLPGHDVKLLNKYRQLLDFVNYGNTAIFIEGSSQCLVVETKGWERRSVGKPEVEQVILGPHEAFNETLRSNTGLIRKALRNENLITEMLKIGSRNRIDVAIMYLEDLANPQLVEEVKKRISSIKTDYVGVAGVLEQFIEDSPFMFSPQILTTERPDRVVSFLVEGHVSIIVDGGPRVLIVPATLFSLMHSAEDYYLRLPYGNFLRVLRIFALFISILTPAAYVSIVNYHQEMIPTELLLSIAASRATVPFPTIFEIFAMEFAFELIREAGVRVPGVIGNTIGIVGALILGQAAVQAGIVSPILIIVIAITGLASFAIPNFSISFGFRGIRFIFTILAAFFGILGISGGLFVLLLSMVNMKSFGVPFLAPVSPKTTTGPDVILRGPVWSMERRVDYLKPLDTRRQPKISRGWLKNPRQGGKK
;
A
#
# COMPACT_ATOMS: atom_id res chain seq x y z
N MET A 1 30.01 -13.73 27.62
CA MET A 1 28.59 -13.32 27.64
C MET A 1 28.40 -11.97 28.34
N ALA A 2 28.86 -10.87 27.74
CA ALA A 2 28.59 -9.51 28.22
C ALA A 2 28.83 -8.53 27.05
N LYS A 3 27.91 -8.50 26.09
CA LYS A 3 27.85 -7.55 24.96
C LYS A 3 26.39 -7.24 24.59
N ILE A 4 25.51 -7.09 25.58
CA ILE A 4 24.08 -6.76 25.38
C ILE A 4 23.76 -5.28 25.71
N LEU A 5 24.70 -4.51 26.27
CA LEU A 5 24.41 -3.14 26.75
C LEU A 5 25.42 -2.05 26.35
N ILE A 6 26.26 -2.27 25.33
CA ILE A 6 27.09 -1.19 24.78
C ILE A 6 26.42 -0.66 23.52
N PHE A 7 25.71 0.45 23.68
CA PHE A 7 25.27 1.33 22.62
C PHE A 7 26.51 1.91 21.96
N ASN A 8 27.11 1.17 21.02
CA ASN A 8 28.06 1.76 20.09
C ASN A 8 27.26 2.71 19.22
N GLY A 9 27.50 4.02 19.37
CA GLY A 9 26.99 5.03 18.45
C GLY A 9 27.35 4.64 17.03
N SER A 10 26.41 4.05 16.32
CA SER A 10 26.50 3.91 14.87
C SER A 10 26.54 5.34 14.32
N LYS A 11 27.51 5.64 13.45
CA LYS A 11 27.54 6.84 12.60
C LYS A 11 26.11 7.28 12.29
N GLU A 12 25.80 8.57 12.49
CA GLU A 12 24.49 9.16 12.20
C GLU A 12 23.95 8.58 10.88
N ARG A 13 23.05 7.60 11.00
CA ARG A 13 22.15 7.29 9.92
C ARG A 13 21.17 8.43 10.00
N GLU A 14 21.13 9.29 8.98
CA GLU A 14 20.05 10.25 8.85
C GLU A 14 18.74 9.45 8.87
N HIS A 15 18.11 9.40 10.03
CA HIS A 15 16.83 8.76 10.19
C HIS A 15 15.85 9.60 9.37
N PHE A 16 15.22 8.97 8.38
CA PHE A 16 14.08 9.57 7.71
C PHE A 16 13.05 9.90 8.79
N ILE A 17 12.74 11.18 8.93
CA ILE A 17 11.67 11.68 9.79
C ILE A 17 10.78 12.46 8.84
N ILE A 18 9.47 12.22 8.91
CA ILE A 18 8.55 13.05 8.16
C ILE A 18 8.58 14.45 8.79
N THR A 19 9.38 15.36 8.23
CA THR A 19 9.50 16.76 8.66
C THR A 19 8.45 17.63 7.97
N ASP A 20 8.06 18.75 8.58
CA ASP A 20 7.09 19.66 7.97
C ASP A 20 7.76 20.37 6.79
N ASN A 21 7.22 20.16 5.59
CA ASN A 21 7.75 20.76 4.38
C ASN A 21 7.23 22.20 4.26
N ASN A 22 7.66 23.08 5.16
CA ASN A 22 7.56 24.53 4.95
C ASN A 22 8.88 25.01 4.37
N ASN A 23 8.97 25.05 3.04
CA ASN A 23 9.62 26.14 2.31
C ASN A 23 9.42 25.99 0.80
N SER A 24 8.33 26.59 0.31
CA SER A 24 8.35 27.27 -0.98
C SER A 24 8.55 28.77 -0.75
N SER A 25 9.59 29.32 -1.38
CA SER A 25 9.76 30.73 -1.76
C SER A 25 9.72 31.83 -0.68
N GLN A 26 10.91 32.20 -0.18
CA GLN A 26 11.41 33.58 0.07
C GLN A 26 12.94 33.46 -0.04
N GLY A 27 13.72 34.22 -0.81
CA GLY A 27 13.64 35.64 -1.11
C GLY A 27 14.90 36.32 -0.57
N LYS A 28 15.94 36.42 -1.43
CA LYS A 28 17.10 37.34 -1.49
C LYS A 28 17.72 38.02 -0.25
N GLU A 29 19.01 38.31 -0.45
CA GLU A 29 19.91 39.29 0.20
C GLU A 29 20.76 38.73 1.36
N THR A 30 22.05 38.99 1.51
CA THR A 30 23.05 39.80 0.77
C THR A 30 24.42 39.37 1.31
N ASN A 31 25.48 39.38 0.48
CA ASN A 31 26.68 40.15 0.79
C ASN A 31 27.65 40.23 -0.40
N LYS A 32 27.95 41.49 -0.75
CA LYS A 32 29.10 41.98 -1.52
C LYS A 32 30.41 41.55 -0.82
N GLU A 33 31.61 41.51 -1.41
CA GLU A 33 32.26 42.56 -2.21
C GLU A 33 33.68 42.11 -2.65
N LYS A 34 34.28 42.88 -3.57
CA LYS A 34 35.69 42.98 -4.06
C LYS A 34 36.00 42.18 -5.34
N GLU A 35 36.12 42.78 -6.53
CA GLU A 35 36.94 43.89 -7.07
C GLU A 35 38.20 43.42 -7.83
N THR A 36 38.51 44.17 -8.90
CA THR A 36 39.69 44.16 -9.79
C THR A 36 39.69 43.09 -10.89
N GLY A 37 40.00 43.35 -12.17
CA GLY A 37 40.39 44.54 -12.91
C GLY A 37 40.81 44.15 -14.35
N SER A 38 40.53 45.04 -15.31
CA SER A 38 41.22 45.30 -16.60
C SER A 38 41.97 44.18 -17.36
N SER A 39 41.67 43.98 -18.66
CA SER A 39 42.53 44.43 -19.78
C SER A 39 42.24 43.72 -21.12
N ASN A 40 42.57 44.44 -22.20
CA ASN A 40 42.40 44.19 -23.64
C ASN A 40 43.07 42.91 -24.18
N GLY A 41 42.68 42.49 -25.40
CA GLY A 41 43.54 41.71 -26.28
C GLY A 41 42.90 41.19 -27.57
N ASP A 42 43.10 41.91 -28.68
CA ASP A 42 43.00 41.43 -30.07
C ASP A 42 43.94 40.24 -30.36
N GLY A 43 43.66 39.46 -31.41
CA GLY A 43 44.70 38.63 -32.04
C GLY A 43 44.23 37.51 -32.97
N ASP A 44 44.23 37.81 -34.27
CA ASP A 44 44.24 36.87 -35.41
C ASP A 44 45.40 35.86 -35.36
N SER A 45 45.19 34.64 -35.89
CA SER A 45 45.87 34.12 -37.10
C SER A 45 46.02 32.58 -37.19
N LYS A 46 45.58 32.07 -38.36
CA LYS A 46 46.18 31.07 -39.26
C LYS A 46 46.96 29.87 -38.70
N TYR A 47 46.52 28.68 -39.13
CA TYR A 47 47.46 27.64 -39.63
C TYR A 47 46.98 27.05 -40.95
N THR A 48 47.91 27.03 -41.90
CA THR A 48 47.86 26.45 -43.25
C THR A 48 48.24 24.97 -43.22
N GLY A 49 47.64 24.18 -44.11
CA GLY A 49 48.08 22.81 -44.43
C GLY A 49 47.57 22.43 -45.81
N ASN A 50 48.50 22.37 -46.75
CA ASN A 50 48.35 22.22 -48.19
C ASN A 50 48.29 20.73 -48.56
N ASP A 51 47.42 20.31 -49.47
CA ASP A 51 47.75 19.20 -50.37
C ASP A 51 47.00 19.32 -51.70
N LYS A 52 47.78 19.37 -52.79
CA LYS A 52 47.32 19.40 -54.18
C LYS A 52 47.45 18.01 -54.76
N ASN A 53 46.43 17.52 -55.48
CA ASN A 53 46.68 16.69 -56.66
C ASN A 53 45.60 16.79 -57.76
N LYS A 54 46.09 17.25 -58.92
CA LYS A 54 45.71 17.13 -60.35
C LYS A 54 44.36 16.55 -60.81
N VAL A 55 43.62 17.42 -61.50
CA VAL A 55 43.20 17.41 -62.93
C VAL A 55 42.78 16.09 -63.62
N LYS A 56 41.55 16.06 -64.17
CA LYS A 56 41.26 15.82 -65.60
C LYS A 56 39.81 16.21 -65.95
N GLY A 57 39.64 16.96 -67.05
CA GLY A 57 38.34 17.34 -67.60
C GLY A 57 38.08 16.68 -68.95
N THR A 58 36.80 16.59 -69.30
CA THR A 58 36.18 16.35 -70.63
C THR A 58 34.68 16.59 -70.40
N GLY A 59 33.85 17.22 -71.22
CA GLY A 59 33.91 17.84 -72.54
C GLY A 59 32.49 18.41 -72.79
N GLY A 60 32.39 19.50 -73.56
CA GLY A 60 31.13 20.25 -73.70
C GLY A 60 30.09 19.66 -74.68
N LYS A 61 28.84 20.11 -74.54
CA LYS A 61 27.85 20.19 -75.63
C LYS A 61 26.96 21.44 -75.47
N LYS A 62 26.71 22.11 -76.59
CA LYS A 62 26.04 23.41 -76.77
C LYS A 62 24.50 23.34 -76.73
N ARG A 63 23.91 24.43 -76.20
CA ARG A 63 22.66 25.14 -76.55
C ARG A 63 21.31 24.40 -76.56
N LYS A 64 20.35 24.95 -75.79
CA LYS A 64 19.15 25.62 -76.33
C LYS A 64 18.46 26.49 -75.26
N ASN A 65 18.08 27.70 -75.68
CA ASN A 65 17.34 28.68 -74.90
C ASN A 65 15.91 28.18 -74.61
N GLY A 66 15.55 28.12 -73.33
CA GLY A 66 14.18 28.06 -72.86
C GLY A 66 14.14 28.75 -71.49
N ARG A 67 13.47 29.89 -71.39
CA ARG A 67 13.25 30.59 -70.11
C ARG A 67 12.45 29.66 -69.19
N CYS A 68 13.12 29.05 -68.21
CA CYS A 68 12.45 28.38 -67.12
C CYS A 68 12.13 29.43 -66.06
N GLN A 69 10.86 29.85 -65.97
CA GLN A 69 10.40 30.65 -64.83
C GLN A 69 10.50 29.77 -63.58
N ILE A 70 11.41 30.12 -62.67
CA ILE A 70 11.50 29.52 -61.35
C ILE A 70 10.23 29.94 -60.60
N LYS A 71 9.26 29.04 -60.46
CA LYS A 71 8.18 29.22 -59.48
C LYS A 71 8.84 29.33 -58.10
N LYS A 72 8.63 30.44 -57.40
CA LYS A 72 9.05 30.61 -56.01
C LYS A 72 8.53 29.42 -55.19
N PRO A 73 9.32 28.87 -54.25
CA PRO A 73 8.83 27.79 -53.40
C PRO A 73 7.59 28.29 -52.66
N VAL A 74 6.47 27.61 -52.86
CA VAL A 74 5.28 27.81 -52.03
C VAL A 74 5.68 27.39 -50.63
N ARG A 75 5.72 28.35 -49.70
CA ARG A 75 5.80 28.06 -48.26
C ARG A 75 4.60 27.19 -47.92
N VAL A 76 4.81 25.89 -47.75
CA VAL A 76 3.84 25.04 -47.05
C VAL A 76 3.74 25.63 -45.65
N ALA A 77 2.53 26.03 -45.28
CA ALA A 77 2.28 26.75 -44.05
C ALA A 77 2.72 25.90 -42.86
N LYS A 78 3.75 26.36 -42.14
CA LYS A 78 4.14 25.83 -40.82
C LYS A 78 3.05 26.02 -39.75
N SER A 79 1.91 26.63 -40.09
CA SER A 79 0.90 27.04 -39.11
C SER A 79 0.03 25.91 -38.59
N SER A 80 -0.31 24.87 -39.37
CA SER A 80 -1.20 23.80 -38.88
C SER A 80 -0.51 22.84 -37.92
N LEU A 81 0.80 22.59 -38.11
CA LEU A 81 1.61 21.77 -37.21
C LEU A 81 2.03 22.56 -35.96
N SER A 82 2.35 23.86 -36.08
CA SER A 82 2.71 24.68 -34.91
C SER A 82 1.52 24.97 -34.00
N VAL A 83 0.31 25.13 -34.56
CA VAL A 83 -0.92 25.34 -33.78
C VAL A 83 -1.27 24.09 -32.97
N LYS A 84 -1.16 22.88 -33.56
CA LYS A 84 -1.34 21.63 -32.80
C LYS A 84 -0.30 21.46 -31.70
N GLU A 85 0.97 21.77 -31.95
CA GLU A 85 2.03 21.72 -30.93
C GLU A 85 1.86 22.77 -29.82
N GLN A 86 1.28 23.93 -30.13
CA GLN A 86 0.98 24.99 -29.15
C GLN A 86 -0.28 24.67 -28.34
N GLU A 87 -1.33 24.11 -28.94
CA GLU A 87 -2.49 23.57 -28.22
C GLU A 87 -2.08 22.43 -27.29
N LEU A 88 -1.24 21.50 -27.77
CA LEU A 88 -0.69 20.42 -26.95
C LEU A 88 0.12 20.94 -25.76
N LYS A 89 0.93 22.00 -25.93
CA LYS A 89 1.71 22.61 -24.83
C LYS A 89 0.85 23.39 -23.84
N ASN A 90 -0.16 24.12 -24.31
CA ASN A 90 -1.09 24.84 -23.45
C ASN A 90 -1.95 23.85 -22.63
N ILE A 91 -2.40 22.77 -23.28
CA ILE A 91 -3.08 21.66 -22.61
C ILE A 91 -2.13 20.99 -21.61
N GLU A 92 -0.85 20.79 -21.92
CA GLU A 92 0.13 20.25 -20.95
C GLU A 92 0.35 21.17 -19.73
N GLU A 93 0.31 22.49 -19.89
CA GLU A 93 0.40 23.45 -18.79
C GLU A 93 -0.88 23.51 -17.95
N GLU A 94 -2.06 23.44 -18.58
CA GLU A 94 -3.35 23.34 -17.88
C GLU A 94 -3.46 22.01 -17.13
N ILE A 95 -3.02 20.88 -17.71
CA ILE A 95 -3.06 19.55 -17.08
C ILE A 95 -2.09 19.45 -15.89
N LYS A 96 -0.91 20.09 -15.96
CA LYS A 96 0.05 20.11 -14.85
C LYS A 96 -0.48 20.79 -13.59
N GLN A 97 -1.48 21.66 -13.69
CA GLN A 97 -2.06 22.36 -12.54
C GLN A 97 -3.07 21.53 -11.73
N LYS A 98 -3.39 20.28 -12.12
CA LYS A 98 -4.23 19.31 -11.36
C LYS A 98 -5.61 19.85 -10.89
N ASN A 99 -6.15 20.89 -11.53
CA ASN A 99 -7.52 21.38 -11.30
C ASN A 99 -8.41 21.06 -12.51
N PHE A 100 -8.41 19.78 -12.95
CA PHE A 100 -9.30 19.33 -14.02
C PHE A 100 -10.64 18.88 -13.43
N ASP A 101 -11.72 19.56 -13.83
CA ASP A 101 -13.06 19.04 -13.59
C ASP A 101 -13.38 18.00 -14.66
N PHE A 102 -13.21 16.71 -14.33
CA PHE A 102 -13.40 15.59 -15.26
C PHE A 102 -14.84 15.49 -15.81
N GLU A 103 -15.80 16.22 -15.22
CA GLU A 103 -17.20 16.21 -15.63
C GLU A 103 -17.45 16.84 -17.01
N GLU A 104 -16.59 17.75 -17.46
CA GLU A 104 -16.79 18.53 -18.68
C GLU A 104 -15.93 18.05 -19.88
N LEU A 105 -14.94 17.18 -19.65
CA LEU A 105 -14.03 16.76 -20.71
C LEU A 105 -14.66 15.73 -21.66
N SER A 106 -14.67 16.05 -22.95
CA SER A 106 -15.14 15.17 -24.03
C SER A 106 -13.99 14.53 -24.81
N VAL A 107 -14.26 13.36 -25.39
CA VAL A 107 -13.29 12.62 -26.21
C VAL A 107 -12.99 13.41 -27.49
N ASN A 108 -11.72 13.62 -27.78
CA ASN A 108 -11.29 14.37 -28.96
C ASN A 108 -11.25 13.44 -30.19
N SER A 109 -11.41 14.00 -31.38
CA SER A 109 -11.24 13.30 -32.66
C SER A 109 -9.81 12.82 -32.94
N SER A 110 -8.80 13.48 -32.35
CA SER A 110 -7.38 13.13 -32.52
C SER A 110 -6.94 12.06 -31.52
N LEU A 111 -6.38 10.95 -32.03
CA LEU A 111 -5.95 9.83 -31.20
C LEU A 111 -4.75 10.19 -30.32
N GLU A 112 -3.79 10.96 -30.85
CA GLU A 112 -2.59 11.39 -30.13
C GLU A 112 -2.92 12.24 -28.91
N VAL A 113 -3.93 13.11 -29.03
CA VAL A 113 -4.42 13.96 -27.94
C VAL A 113 -5.05 13.10 -26.84
N ASN A 114 -5.93 12.16 -27.21
CA ASN A 114 -6.57 11.26 -26.24
C ASN A 114 -5.55 10.38 -25.51
N LYS A 115 -4.54 9.86 -26.24
CA LYS A 115 -3.45 9.09 -25.65
C LYS A 115 -2.69 9.91 -24.61
N ARG A 116 -2.34 11.15 -24.94
CA ARG A 116 -1.63 12.05 -24.02
C ARG A 116 -2.43 12.36 -22.76
N TYR A 117 -3.74 12.60 -22.89
CA TYR A 117 -4.63 12.77 -21.75
C TYR A 117 -4.60 11.54 -20.82
N LEU A 118 -4.76 10.34 -21.37
CA LEU A 118 -4.76 9.10 -20.59
C LEU A 118 -3.41 8.80 -19.94
N GLU A 119 -2.30 9.09 -20.63
CA GLU A 119 -0.95 8.97 -20.05
C GLU A 119 -0.79 9.84 -18.80
N ILE A 120 -1.38 11.04 -18.80
CA ILE A 120 -1.28 11.94 -17.65
C ILE A 120 -2.25 11.55 -16.54
N ILE A 121 -3.51 11.21 -16.87
CA ILE A 121 -4.53 10.80 -15.90
C ILE A 121 -4.06 9.60 -15.07
N TYR A 122 -3.43 8.63 -15.73
CA TYR A 122 -2.95 7.42 -15.08
C TYR A 122 -1.46 7.46 -14.70
N SER A 123 -0.82 8.64 -14.79
CA SER A 123 0.58 8.86 -14.43
C SER A 123 1.56 7.85 -15.07
N LEU A 124 1.36 7.54 -16.36
CA LEU A 124 2.28 6.71 -17.15
C LEU A 124 3.60 7.48 -17.41
N PRO A 125 4.77 6.82 -17.37
CA PRO A 125 5.01 5.38 -17.32
C PRO A 125 5.21 4.79 -15.91
N LYS A 126 4.92 5.55 -14.84
CA LYS A 126 5.10 5.09 -13.45
C LYS A 126 4.17 3.93 -13.15
N ASN A 127 2.90 4.08 -13.52
CA ASN A 127 1.88 3.07 -13.30
C ASN A 127 2.02 1.91 -14.30
N LYS A 128 2.33 0.70 -13.82
CA LYS A 128 2.67 -0.47 -14.66
C LYS A 128 1.55 -1.49 -14.83
N ASP A 129 0.40 -1.28 -14.21
CA ASP A 129 -0.78 -2.13 -14.39
C ASP A 129 -1.64 -1.69 -15.58
N ILE A 130 -1.51 -0.45 -16.03
CA ILE A 130 -2.26 0.08 -17.16
C ILE A 130 -1.49 -0.14 -18.46
N ILE A 131 -2.17 -0.76 -19.42
CA ILE A 131 -1.61 -1.08 -20.73
C ILE A 131 -2.35 -0.27 -21.78
N ILE A 132 -1.58 0.54 -22.52
CA ILE A 132 -2.01 1.17 -23.77
C ILE A 132 -1.34 0.42 -24.91
N ARG A 133 -2.15 -0.24 -25.74
CA ARG A 133 -1.68 -0.97 -26.91
C ARG A 133 -2.20 -0.32 -28.19
N GLU A 134 -1.28 0.18 -29.01
CA GLU A 134 -1.59 0.72 -30.34
C GLU A 134 -1.67 -0.40 -31.38
N PHE A 135 -2.56 -0.24 -32.35
CA PHE A 135 -2.73 -1.15 -33.48
C PHE A 135 -3.37 -0.42 -34.67
N TYR A 136 -3.42 -1.10 -35.81
CA TYR A 136 -4.10 -0.62 -37.01
C TYR A 136 -5.33 -1.48 -37.27
N ILE A 137 -6.44 -0.84 -37.60
CA ILE A 137 -7.65 -1.50 -38.07
C ILE A 137 -7.49 -1.78 -39.56
N ALA A 138 -7.72 -3.02 -39.96
CA ALA A 138 -7.56 -3.51 -41.34
C ALA A 138 -8.71 -3.03 -42.24
N LEU A 139 -8.74 -1.75 -42.58
CA LEU A 139 -9.66 -1.16 -43.56
C LEU A 139 -8.91 -0.86 -44.88
N GLU A 140 -9.63 -0.55 -45.97
CA GLU A 140 -9.03 -0.09 -47.25
C GLU A 140 -7.94 0.98 -47.03
N LYS A 141 -8.19 1.89 -46.06
CA LYS A 141 -7.17 2.77 -45.50
C LYS A 141 -6.93 2.37 -44.05
N PRO A 142 -5.70 1.97 -43.68
CA PRO A 142 -5.41 1.54 -42.32
C PRO A 142 -5.65 2.69 -41.34
N LEU A 143 -6.54 2.46 -40.39
CA LEU A 143 -6.91 3.43 -39.36
C LEU A 143 -6.17 3.12 -38.07
N LYS A 144 -5.54 4.12 -37.48
CA LYS A 144 -4.86 3.97 -36.18
C LYS A 144 -5.92 3.85 -35.07
N ALA A 145 -5.68 2.93 -34.14
CA ALA A 145 -6.48 2.77 -32.95
C ALA A 145 -5.58 2.37 -31.77
N PHE A 146 -6.06 2.58 -30.55
CA PHE A 146 -5.44 1.98 -29.37
C PHE A 146 -6.47 1.43 -28.41
N VAL A 147 -6.04 0.42 -27.66
CA VAL A 147 -6.80 -0.18 -26.58
C VAL A 147 -6.18 0.24 -25.25
N LEU A 148 -7.02 0.62 -24.30
CA LEU A 148 -6.68 0.89 -22.90
C LEU A 148 -7.39 -0.13 -22.01
N PHE A 149 -6.63 -0.83 -21.17
CA PHE A 149 -7.16 -1.75 -20.17
C PHE A 149 -6.23 -1.86 -18.96
N ILE A 150 -6.77 -2.38 -17.85
CA ILE A 150 -6.02 -2.64 -16.61
C ILE A 150 -5.68 -4.12 -16.54
N ASP A 151 -4.38 -4.42 -16.56
CA ASP A 151 -3.84 -5.75 -16.39
C ASP A 151 -4.17 -6.30 -14.98
N GLY A 152 -4.64 -7.54 -14.90
CA GLY A 152 -5.16 -8.16 -13.67
C GLY A 152 -6.65 -7.94 -13.40
N LEU A 153 -7.33 -7.00 -14.08
CA LEU A 153 -8.79 -6.86 -14.04
C LEU A 153 -9.48 -7.35 -15.31
N SER A 154 -8.86 -7.13 -16.46
CA SER A 154 -9.39 -7.51 -17.77
C SER A 154 -8.83 -8.84 -18.25
N ASN A 155 -9.63 -9.64 -18.95
CA ASN A 155 -9.21 -10.91 -19.51
C ASN A 155 -8.43 -10.71 -20.81
N ALA A 156 -7.15 -11.09 -20.82
CA ALA A 156 -6.30 -11.01 -22.01
C ALA A 156 -6.85 -11.82 -23.21
N ASP A 157 -7.47 -12.98 -22.97
CA ASP A 157 -8.01 -13.82 -24.04
C ASP A 157 -9.22 -13.17 -24.72
N ILE A 158 -10.08 -12.49 -23.95
CA ILE A 158 -11.23 -11.76 -24.50
C ILE A 158 -10.73 -10.55 -25.30
N ILE A 159 -9.74 -9.81 -24.79
CA ILE A 159 -9.16 -8.68 -25.51
C ILE A 159 -8.52 -9.16 -26.83
N ASN A 160 -7.74 -10.24 -26.79
CA ASN A 160 -7.06 -10.74 -27.98
C ASN A 160 -8.03 -11.32 -29.02
N ASN A 161 -8.98 -12.16 -28.60
CA ASN A 161 -9.85 -12.90 -29.52
C ASN A 161 -11.12 -12.13 -29.92
N SER A 162 -11.67 -11.30 -29.04
CA SER A 162 -12.95 -10.61 -29.27
C SER A 162 -12.79 -9.14 -29.66
N ILE A 163 -11.61 -8.53 -29.44
CA ILE A 163 -11.35 -7.12 -29.81
C ILE A 163 -10.26 -7.05 -30.88
N LEU A 164 -9.05 -7.51 -30.58
CA LEU A 164 -7.90 -7.27 -31.45
C LEU A 164 -7.94 -8.10 -32.73
N LYS A 165 -8.25 -9.40 -32.65
CA LYS A 165 -8.31 -10.27 -33.83
C LYS A 165 -9.39 -9.83 -34.84
N PRO A 166 -10.64 -9.49 -34.43
CA PRO A 166 -11.63 -8.97 -35.36
C PRO A 166 -11.20 -7.67 -36.04
N LEU A 167 -10.62 -6.73 -35.30
CA LEU A 167 -10.25 -5.42 -35.84
C LEU A 167 -8.97 -5.45 -36.71
N MET A 168 -8.05 -6.38 -36.46
CA MET A 168 -6.76 -6.45 -37.17
C MET A 168 -6.75 -7.43 -38.36
N VAL A 169 -7.56 -8.50 -38.35
CA VAL A 169 -7.41 -9.62 -39.28
C VAL A 169 -8.70 -9.96 -40.04
N LEU A 170 -9.87 -9.81 -39.40
CA LEU A 170 -11.13 -10.34 -39.94
C LEU A 170 -11.96 -9.31 -40.73
N LEU A 171 -11.43 -8.12 -41.00
CA LEU A 171 -12.09 -7.17 -41.88
C LEU A 171 -11.84 -7.53 -43.34
N ASP A 172 -12.92 -7.55 -44.12
CA ASP A 172 -12.90 -7.68 -45.57
C ASP A 172 -12.52 -6.33 -46.21
N GLU A 173 -11.68 -6.36 -47.25
CA GLU A 173 -11.07 -5.17 -47.89
C GLU A 173 -12.07 -4.23 -48.60
N GLY A 174 -13.39 -4.45 -48.50
CA GLY A 174 -14.42 -3.74 -49.27
C GLY A 174 -15.37 -2.79 -48.49
N VAL A 175 -15.16 -2.59 -47.19
CA VAL A 175 -16.09 -1.78 -46.37
C VAL A 175 -15.79 -0.27 -46.51
N LYS A 176 -16.63 0.43 -47.27
CA LYS A 176 -16.59 1.90 -47.40
C LYS A 176 -17.29 2.57 -46.21
N ILE A 177 -16.54 2.91 -45.17
CA ILE A 177 -17.06 3.64 -44.02
C ILE A 177 -16.95 5.15 -44.25
N LYS A 178 -18.05 5.90 -44.06
CA LYS A 178 -18.04 7.38 -44.08
C LYS A 178 -17.30 7.92 -42.84
N HIS A 179 -16.52 8.98 -43.02
CA HIS A 179 -15.84 9.68 -41.91
C HIS A 179 -16.86 10.16 -40.87
N GLY A 180 -16.83 9.59 -39.66
CA GLY A 180 -17.69 9.94 -38.53
C GLY A 180 -18.41 8.75 -37.87
N GLU A 181 -18.83 7.74 -38.65
CA GLU A 181 -19.66 6.61 -38.18
C GLU A 181 -18.85 5.32 -37.92
N VAL A 182 -17.52 5.40 -37.96
CA VAL A 182 -16.62 4.23 -37.83
C VAL A 182 -16.83 3.50 -36.50
N ALA A 183 -17.06 4.23 -35.41
CA ALA A 183 -17.26 3.64 -34.09
C ALA A 183 -18.59 2.88 -33.99
N GLU A 184 -19.67 3.40 -34.58
CA GLU A 184 -20.99 2.73 -34.63
C GLU A 184 -20.92 1.47 -35.49
N TYR A 185 -20.29 1.55 -36.66
CA TYR A 185 -20.10 0.38 -37.52
C TYR A 185 -19.34 -0.74 -36.81
N ILE A 186 -18.23 -0.41 -36.12
CA ILE A 186 -17.44 -1.38 -35.37
C ILE A 186 -18.26 -2.03 -34.25
N LYS A 187 -19.08 -1.25 -33.54
CA LYS A 187 -19.94 -1.76 -32.49
C LYS A 187 -20.94 -2.79 -33.02
N GLU A 188 -21.60 -2.52 -34.13
CA GLU A 188 -22.69 -3.36 -34.64
C GLU A 188 -22.21 -4.59 -35.41
N HIS A 189 -21.08 -4.49 -36.11
CA HIS A 189 -20.69 -5.51 -37.09
C HIS A 189 -19.41 -6.28 -36.73
N LEU A 190 -18.52 -5.72 -35.89
CA LEU A 190 -17.16 -6.24 -35.72
C LEU A 190 -16.85 -6.72 -34.30
N LEU A 191 -17.58 -6.25 -33.29
CA LEU A 191 -17.37 -6.62 -31.90
C LEU A 191 -18.43 -7.64 -31.44
N PRO A 192 -18.09 -8.93 -31.29
CA PRO A 192 -19.02 -9.96 -30.80
C PRO A 192 -19.31 -9.85 -29.28
N GLY A 193 -18.97 -8.73 -28.65
CA GLY A 193 -19.09 -8.53 -27.21
C GLY A 193 -20.54 -8.35 -26.75
N HIS A 194 -20.86 -8.88 -25.57
CA HIS A 194 -22.20 -8.80 -24.96
C HIS A 194 -22.64 -7.35 -24.65
N ASP A 195 -21.76 -6.54 -24.05
CA ASP A 195 -22.05 -5.14 -23.68
C ASP A 195 -20.97 -4.23 -24.29
N VAL A 196 -21.37 -3.50 -25.34
CA VAL A 196 -20.54 -2.52 -26.04
C VAL A 196 -21.24 -1.15 -26.00
N LYS A 197 -20.56 -0.16 -25.43
CA LYS A 197 -21.09 1.20 -25.26
C LYS A 197 -20.25 2.21 -26.01
N LEU A 198 -20.93 3.21 -26.58
CA LEU A 198 -20.31 4.40 -27.17
C LEU A 198 -20.37 5.51 -26.12
N LEU A 199 -19.21 6.06 -25.77
CA LEU A 199 -19.08 7.09 -24.75
C LEU A 199 -18.30 8.28 -25.29
N ASN A 200 -18.77 9.47 -24.93
CA ASN A 200 -18.19 10.72 -25.41
C ASN A 200 -17.53 11.51 -24.25
N LYS A 201 -17.77 11.10 -23.00
CA LYS A 201 -17.26 11.76 -21.79
C LYS A 201 -16.17 10.94 -21.12
N TYR A 202 -15.10 11.59 -20.69
CA TYR A 202 -13.98 10.92 -20.01
C TYR A 202 -14.37 10.33 -18.66
N ARG A 203 -15.16 11.03 -17.83
CA ARG A 203 -15.57 10.53 -16.51
C ARG A 203 -16.20 9.12 -16.57
N GLN A 204 -17.20 8.97 -17.44
CA GLN A 204 -17.88 7.68 -17.62
C GLN A 204 -16.92 6.61 -18.16
N LEU A 205 -16.03 6.98 -19.08
CA LEU A 205 -15.01 6.08 -19.61
C LEU A 205 -14.05 5.58 -18.52
N LEU A 206 -13.54 6.49 -17.67
CA LEU A 206 -12.65 6.12 -16.56
C LEU A 206 -13.35 5.21 -15.56
N ASP A 207 -14.62 5.46 -15.22
CA ASP A 207 -15.41 4.59 -14.35
C ASP A 207 -15.50 3.16 -14.89
N PHE A 208 -15.69 2.99 -16.21
CA PHE A 208 -15.73 1.67 -16.85
C PHE A 208 -14.35 1.00 -16.90
N VAL A 209 -13.30 1.74 -17.25
CA VAL A 209 -11.92 1.20 -17.32
C VAL A 209 -11.44 0.78 -15.93
N ASN A 210 -11.66 1.63 -14.91
CA ASN A 210 -11.36 1.32 -13.51
C ASN A 210 -12.18 0.13 -12.98
N TYR A 211 -13.29 -0.21 -13.63
CA TYR A 211 -14.07 -1.41 -13.33
C TYR A 211 -13.62 -2.67 -14.09
N GLY A 212 -12.56 -2.56 -14.91
CA GLY A 212 -11.96 -3.67 -15.65
C GLY A 212 -12.48 -3.84 -17.09
N ASN A 213 -13.21 -2.86 -17.62
CA ASN A 213 -13.55 -2.84 -19.04
C ASN A 213 -12.38 -2.34 -19.89
N THR A 214 -12.48 -2.63 -21.18
CA THR A 214 -11.49 -2.23 -22.17
C THR A 214 -12.06 -1.08 -23.00
N ALA A 215 -11.33 0.03 -23.07
CA ALA A 215 -11.68 1.18 -23.91
C ALA A 215 -10.88 1.15 -25.22
N ILE A 216 -11.53 1.45 -26.33
CA ILE A 216 -10.98 1.43 -27.68
C ILE A 216 -11.18 2.81 -28.30
N PHE A 217 -10.06 3.44 -28.66
CA PHE A 217 -10.04 4.74 -29.31
C PHE A 217 -9.63 4.57 -30.77
N ILE A 218 -10.30 5.30 -31.66
CA ILE A 218 -10.12 5.21 -33.11
C ILE A 218 -9.83 6.61 -33.65
N GLU A 219 -8.84 6.72 -34.52
CA GLU A 219 -8.48 7.98 -35.19
C GLU A 219 -9.66 8.56 -35.96
N GLY A 220 -9.96 9.85 -35.74
CA GLY A 220 -11.03 10.57 -36.44
C GLY A 220 -12.43 10.40 -35.83
N SER A 221 -12.57 9.68 -34.72
CA SER A 221 -13.84 9.58 -33.97
C SER A 221 -13.79 10.39 -32.67
N SER A 222 -14.82 11.20 -32.43
CA SER A 222 -15.03 11.90 -31.15
C SER A 222 -15.74 11.02 -30.09
N GLN A 223 -15.87 9.73 -30.36
CA GLN A 223 -16.49 8.76 -29.47
C GLN A 223 -15.52 7.61 -29.20
N CYS A 224 -15.57 7.05 -27.99
CA CYS A 224 -14.80 5.88 -27.60
C CYS A 224 -15.73 4.68 -27.42
N LEU A 225 -15.25 3.50 -27.84
CA LEU A 225 -15.94 2.24 -27.64
C LEU A 225 -15.47 1.58 -26.34
N VAL A 226 -16.39 1.24 -25.46
CA VAL A 226 -16.09 0.48 -24.24
C VAL A 226 -16.70 -0.91 -24.37
N VAL A 227 -15.85 -1.93 -24.23
CA VAL A 227 -16.23 -3.34 -24.32
C VAL A 227 -16.04 -4.01 -22.97
N GLU A 228 -17.06 -4.72 -22.51
CA GLU A 228 -16.96 -5.54 -21.31
C GLU A 228 -15.98 -6.70 -21.52
N THR A 229 -14.89 -6.65 -20.77
CA THR A 229 -13.76 -7.61 -20.85
C THR A 229 -13.32 -8.05 -19.47
N LYS A 230 -14.16 -7.84 -18.45
CA LYS A 230 -13.84 -8.17 -17.07
C LYS A 230 -13.51 -9.64 -16.95
N GLY A 231 -12.33 -9.88 -16.43
CA GLY A 231 -11.77 -11.21 -16.23
C GLY A 231 -11.06 -11.25 -14.92
N TRP A 232 -11.78 -11.03 -13.81
CA TRP A 232 -11.21 -11.26 -12.50
C TRP A 232 -10.67 -12.69 -12.47
N GLU A 233 -9.37 -12.83 -12.18
CA GLU A 233 -8.72 -14.14 -12.21
C GLU A 233 -9.51 -15.12 -11.33
N ARG A 234 -9.97 -16.20 -11.95
CA ARG A 234 -10.87 -17.20 -11.35
C ARG A 234 -10.14 -18.25 -10.51
N ARG A 235 -8.81 -18.15 -10.34
CA ARG A 235 -8.14 -19.01 -9.36
C ARG A 235 -8.68 -18.59 -8.00
N SER A 236 -9.38 -19.52 -7.35
CA SER A 236 -10.23 -19.29 -6.19
C SER A 236 -9.55 -18.37 -5.17
N VAL A 237 -9.94 -17.10 -5.17
CA VAL A 237 -9.62 -16.18 -4.07
C VAL A 237 -10.12 -16.86 -2.80
N GLY A 238 -9.17 -17.32 -1.99
CA GLY A 238 -9.45 -18.12 -0.82
C GLY A 238 -10.05 -17.29 0.30
N LYS A 239 -10.46 -17.97 1.36
CA LYS A 239 -10.79 -17.30 2.63
C LYS A 239 -9.49 -16.96 3.36
N PRO A 240 -9.44 -15.82 4.09
CA PRO A 240 -8.33 -15.54 5.00
C PRO A 240 -8.17 -16.68 6.01
N GLU A 241 -6.94 -17.20 6.17
CA GLU A 241 -6.65 -18.27 7.13
C GLU A 241 -6.29 -17.71 8.51
N VAL A 242 -5.62 -16.54 8.55
CA VAL A 242 -5.09 -15.92 9.77
C VAL A 242 -6.02 -14.82 10.29
N GLU A 243 -6.52 -13.95 9.41
CA GLU A 243 -7.37 -12.80 9.71
C GLU A 243 -8.86 -13.11 9.45
N GLN A 244 -9.35 -14.18 10.05
CA GLN A 244 -10.76 -14.56 9.98
C GLN A 244 -11.64 -13.52 10.69
N VAL A 245 -12.74 -13.15 10.04
CA VAL A 245 -13.79 -12.27 10.60
C VAL A 245 -15.15 -12.90 10.46
N ILE A 246 -16.07 -12.52 11.33
CA ILE A 246 -17.48 -12.93 11.24
C ILE A 246 -18.19 -12.03 10.24
N LEU A 247 -17.88 -10.73 10.26
CA LEU A 247 -18.47 -9.73 9.38
C LEU A 247 -17.42 -9.07 8.49
N GLY A 248 -17.71 -8.99 7.19
CA GLY A 248 -16.87 -8.33 6.19
C GLY A 248 -16.54 -9.23 5.00
N PRO A 249 -15.69 -8.75 4.07
CA PRO A 249 -15.20 -9.56 2.96
C PRO A 249 -14.38 -10.76 3.45
N HIS A 250 -14.53 -11.89 2.76
CA HIS A 250 -13.72 -13.10 2.96
C HIS A 250 -12.73 -13.32 1.80
N GLU A 251 -12.46 -12.29 1.00
CA GLU A 251 -11.45 -12.38 -0.05
C GLU A 251 -10.04 -12.26 0.59
N ALA A 252 -9.12 -13.14 0.23
CA ALA A 252 -7.71 -13.08 0.63
C ALA A 252 -6.77 -13.04 -0.57
N PHE A 253 -5.59 -12.46 -0.39
CA PHE A 253 -4.54 -12.47 -1.40
C PHE A 253 -4.06 -13.89 -1.72
N ASN A 254 -3.52 -14.07 -2.92
CA ASN A 254 -2.91 -15.31 -3.38
C ASN A 254 -1.41 -15.10 -3.64
N GLU A 255 -0.71 -16.09 -4.18
CA GLU A 255 0.73 -16.01 -4.44
C GLU A 255 1.08 -15.21 -5.70
N THR A 256 0.10 -14.80 -6.51
CA THR A 256 0.33 -14.15 -7.81
C THR A 256 0.22 -12.63 -7.67
N LEU A 257 1.31 -11.92 -7.95
CA LEU A 257 1.35 -10.46 -7.78
C LEU A 257 0.27 -9.73 -8.58
N ARG A 258 0.00 -10.13 -9.84
CA ARG A 258 -0.99 -9.46 -10.71
C ARG A 258 -2.42 -9.65 -10.24
N SER A 259 -2.76 -10.84 -9.73
CA SER A 259 -4.04 -11.09 -9.07
C SER A 259 -4.23 -10.15 -7.88
N ASN A 260 -3.20 -10.01 -7.05
CA ASN A 260 -3.24 -9.20 -5.83
C ASN A 260 -3.41 -7.70 -6.15
N THR A 261 -2.71 -7.18 -7.17
CA THR A 261 -2.93 -5.82 -7.65
C THR A 261 -4.35 -5.62 -8.20
N GLY A 262 -4.88 -6.64 -8.90
CA GLY A 262 -6.26 -6.66 -9.39
C GLY A 262 -7.30 -6.63 -8.27
N LEU A 263 -7.10 -7.38 -7.18
CA LEU A 263 -7.99 -7.37 -6.00
C LEU A 263 -8.05 -5.99 -5.34
N ILE A 264 -6.92 -5.30 -5.22
CA ILE A 264 -6.87 -3.93 -4.68
C ILE A 264 -7.60 -2.97 -5.63
N ARG A 265 -7.36 -3.05 -6.95
CA ARG A 265 -8.03 -2.22 -7.97
C ARG A 265 -9.54 -2.46 -8.04
N LYS A 266 -9.99 -3.70 -7.84
CA LYS A 266 -11.42 -4.06 -7.78
C LYS A 266 -12.12 -3.35 -6.62
N ALA A 267 -11.44 -3.27 -5.47
CA ALA A 267 -11.95 -2.62 -4.26
C ALA A 267 -11.80 -1.08 -4.31
N LEU A 268 -10.68 -0.57 -4.84
CA LEU A 268 -10.37 0.86 -4.97
C LEU A 268 -10.33 1.28 -6.44
N ARG A 269 -11.48 1.75 -6.94
CA ARG A 269 -11.68 2.20 -8.32
C ARG A 269 -11.33 3.68 -8.47
N ASN A 270 -10.04 3.98 -8.51
CA ASN A 270 -9.54 5.35 -8.65
C ASN A 270 -8.39 5.37 -9.66
N GLU A 271 -8.41 6.36 -10.55
CA GLU A 271 -7.38 6.69 -11.53
C GLU A 271 -6.03 7.06 -10.87
N ASN A 272 -6.06 7.72 -9.71
CA ASN A 272 -4.88 8.18 -8.98
C ASN A 272 -4.15 7.08 -8.21
N LEU A 273 -4.71 5.86 -8.17
CA LEU A 273 -4.00 4.71 -7.61
C LEU A 273 -2.87 4.34 -8.58
N ILE A 274 -1.64 4.32 -8.09
CA ILE A 274 -0.45 3.98 -8.87
C ILE A 274 0.10 2.65 -8.39
N THR A 275 0.50 1.81 -9.34
CA THR A 275 1.23 0.56 -9.13
C THR A 275 2.61 0.65 -9.79
N GLU A 276 3.64 0.88 -9.00
CA GLU A 276 5.02 0.88 -9.49
C GLU A 276 5.67 -0.49 -9.29
N MET A 277 6.30 -1.02 -10.33
CA MET A 277 6.97 -2.32 -10.30
C MET A 277 8.48 -2.14 -10.20
N LEU A 278 9.08 -2.78 -9.20
CA LEU A 278 10.53 -2.85 -8.98
C LEU A 278 10.98 -4.31 -8.99
N LYS A 279 12.27 -4.54 -9.24
CA LYS A 279 12.90 -5.86 -9.14
C LYS A 279 13.90 -5.87 -8.01
N ILE A 280 13.82 -6.87 -7.13
CA ILE A 280 14.73 -7.05 -6.00
C ILE A 280 15.50 -8.36 -6.15
N GLY A 281 16.79 -8.35 -5.79
CA GLY A 281 17.66 -9.52 -5.78
C GLY A 281 18.71 -9.51 -6.89
N SER A 282 19.92 -9.98 -6.58
CA SER A 282 21.04 -10.05 -7.53
C SER A 282 20.96 -11.29 -8.42
N ARG A 283 20.71 -12.47 -7.82
CA ARG A 283 20.63 -13.76 -8.53
C ARG A 283 19.19 -14.08 -8.95
N ASN A 284 18.25 -14.01 -8.02
CA ASN A 284 16.84 -14.18 -8.32
C ASN A 284 16.14 -12.81 -8.25
N ARG A 285 15.76 -12.28 -9.42
CA ARG A 285 15.10 -10.97 -9.55
C ARG A 285 13.60 -11.13 -9.41
N ILE A 286 13.10 -10.92 -8.20
CA ILE A 286 11.67 -11.02 -7.88
C ILE A 286 11.01 -9.65 -8.10
N ASP A 287 9.82 -9.67 -8.70
CA ASP A 287 9.01 -8.49 -8.91
C ASP A 287 8.30 -8.08 -7.61
N VAL A 288 8.34 -6.79 -7.32
CA VAL A 288 7.68 -6.17 -6.17
C VAL A 288 6.87 -4.97 -6.64
N ALA A 289 5.60 -4.92 -6.27
CA ALA A 289 4.71 -3.82 -6.57
C ALA A 289 4.57 -2.89 -5.36
N ILE A 290 4.78 -1.60 -5.57
CA ILE A 290 4.50 -0.54 -4.61
C ILE A 290 3.21 0.14 -5.06
N MET A 291 2.17 0.13 -4.21
CA MET A 291 0.89 0.76 -4.49
C MET A 291 0.60 1.91 -3.52
N TYR A 292 0.13 3.03 -4.06
CA TYR A 292 -0.25 4.23 -3.30
C TYR A 292 -1.17 5.14 -4.13
N LEU A 293 -1.88 6.06 -3.46
CA LEU A 293 -2.67 7.10 -4.12
C LEU A 293 -1.80 8.36 -4.33
N GLU A 294 -1.55 8.78 -5.57
CA GLU A 294 -0.62 9.90 -5.87
C GLU A 294 -1.14 11.27 -5.40
N ASP A 295 -2.46 11.45 -5.36
CA ASP A 295 -3.14 12.65 -4.90
C ASP A 295 -3.23 12.74 -3.37
N LEU A 296 -2.90 11.66 -2.65
CA LEU A 296 -3.10 11.55 -1.22
C LEU A 296 -1.83 11.24 -0.43
N ALA A 297 -1.06 10.24 -0.86
CA ALA A 297 0.11 9.77 -0.13
C ALA A 297 1.22 10.83 -0.09
N ASN A 298 1.96 10.88 1.01
CA ASN A 298 3.10 11.78 1.13
C ASN A 298 4.21 11.35 0.14
N PRO A 299 4.63 12.22 -0.80
CA PRO A 299 5.67 11.88 -1.77
C PRO A 299 6.99 11.43 -1.14
N GLN A 300 7.38 12.03 0.00
CA GLN A 300 8.61 11.69 0.71
C GLN A 300 8.57 10.25 1.27
N LEU A 301 7.41 9.82 1.78
CA LEU A 301 7.21 8.46 2.27
C LEU A 301 7.37 7.44 1.12
N VAL A 302 6.75 7.74 -0.02
CA VAL A 302 6.84 6.89 -1.22
C VAL A 302 8.28 6.78 -1.72
N GLU A 303 9.02 7.88 -1.74
CA GLU A 303 10.44 7.89 -2.12
C GLU A 303 11.32 7.10 -1.15
N GLU A 304 11.10 7.21 0.16
CA GLU A 304 11.84 6.44 1.16
C GLU A 304 11.58 4.93 1.01
N VAL A 305 10.34 4.52 0.74
CA VAL A 305 10.00 3.12 0.44
C VAL A 305 10.78 2.61 -0.79
N LYS A 306 10.77 3.38 -1.89
CA LYS A 306 11.51 3.03 -3.12
C LYS A 306 13.01 2.96 -2.87
N LYS A 307 13.56 3.91 -2.12
CA LYS A 307 14.97 3.97 -1.76
C LYS A 307 15.39 2.73 -0.97
N ARG A 308 14.62 2.35 0.06
CA ARG A 308 14.90 1.14 0.85
C ARG A 308 14.87 -0.10 -0.02
N ILE A 309 13.79 -0.31 -0.76
CA ILE A 309 13.61 -1.48 -1.63
C ILE A 309 14.72 -1.60 -2.67
N SER A 310 15.05 -0.51 -3.36
CA SER A 310 16.11 -0.50 -4.40
C SER A 310 17.53 -0.66 -3.84
N SER A 311 17.75 -0.31 -2.57
CA SER A 311 19.05 -0.44 -1.92
C SER A 311 19.39 -1.86 -1.45
N ILE A 312 18.41 -2.78 -1.46
CA ILE A 312 18.60 -4.15 -1.01
C ILE A 312 19.52 -4.91 -1.97
N LYS A 313 20.69 -5.33 -1.47
CA LYS A 313 21.66 -6.16 -2.19
C LYS A 313 21.75 -7.54 -1.53
N THR A 314 20.90 -8.46 -1.98
CA THR A 314 20.89 -9.86 -1.54
C THR A 314 20.67 -10.79 -2.73
N ASP A 315 21.05 -12.05 -2.61
CA ASP A 315 20.88 -13.05 -3.66
C ASP A 315 19.41 -13.42 -3.90
N TYR A 316 18.60 -13.42 -2.84
CA TYR A 316 17.20 -13.85 -2.87
C TYR A 316 16.36 -13.15 -1.77
N VAL A 317 15.18 -12.66 -2.14
CA VAL A 317 14.14 -12.17 -1.21
C VAL A 317 12.89 -12.99 -1.46
N GLY A 318 12.64 -14.03 -0.65
CA GLY A 318 11.64 -15.03 -1.01
C GLY A 318 10.18 -14.60 -0.91
N VAL A 319 9.78 -13.95 0.19
CA VAL A 319 8.39 -13.59 0.50
C VAL A 319 8.36 -12.28 1.28
N ALA A 320 7.20 -11.64 1.35
CA ALA A 320 6.95 -10.41 2.12
C ALA A 320 7.59 -10.39 3.54
N GLY A 321 7.54 -11.49 4.30
CA GLY A 321 8.13 -11.54 5.65
C GLY A 321 9.67 -11.48 5.69
N VAL A 322 10.35 -11.85 4.59
CA VAL A 322 11.81 -11.64 4.46
C VAL A 322 12.09 -10.20 4.06
N LEU A 323 11.28 -9.64 3.15
CA LEU A 323 11.40 -8.24 2.76
C LEU A 323 11.19 -7.30 3.95
N GLU A 324 10.22 -7.60 4.81
CA GLU A 324 9.92 -6.87 6.05
C GLU A 324 11.18 -6.63 6.89
N GLN A 325 11.96 -7.68 7.14
CA GLN A 325 13.20 -7.61 7.93
C GLN A 325 14.30 -6.73 7.30
N PHE A 326 14.30 -6.57 5.97
CA PHE A 326 15.27 -5.71 5.28
C PHE A 326 14.90 -4.22 5.34
N ILE A 327 13.61 -3.90 5.40
CA ILE A 327 13.11 -2.53 5.29
C ILE A 327 12.71 -1.93 6.65
N GLU A 328 12.66 -2.74 7.71
CA GLU A 328 12.36 -2.33 9.08
C GLU A 328 13.44 -1.41 9.67
N ASP A 329 13.04 -0.40 10.46
CA ASP A 329 13.96 0.55 11.09
C ASP A 329 14.72 -0.08 12.28
N SER A 330 14.03 -0.91 13.08
CA SER A 330 14.60 -1.55 14.27
C SER A 330 14.29 -3.06 14.33
N PRO A 331 14.98 -3.90 13.55
CA PRO A 331 14.67 -5.33 13.42
C PRO A 331 14.87 -6.17 14.69
N PHE A 332 15.58 -5.63 15.70
CA PHE A 332 15.80 -6.32 16.97
C PHE A 332 14.73 -6.01 18.04
N MET A 333 13.77 -5.14 17.72
CA MET A 333 12.67 -4.83 18.63
C MET A 333 11.62 -5.94 18.59
N PHE A 334 11.02 -6.26 19.74
CA PHE A 334 9.97 -7.29 19.81
C PHE A 334 8.68 -6.90 19.09
N SER A 335 8.44 -5.61 18.87
CA SER A 335 7.23 -5.11 18.21
C SER A 335 7.49 -4.87 16.73
N PRO A 336 6.72 -5.47 15.82
CA PRO A 336 6.86 -5.22 14.39
C PRO A 336 6.52 -3.77 14.07
N GLN A 337 7.27 -3.18 13.14
CA GLN A 337 7.05 -1.81 12.68
C GLN A 337 6.28 -1.74 11.36
N ILE A 338 5.90 -2.88 10.80
CA ILE A 338 5.22 -3.00 9.52
C ILE A 338 3.96 -3.84 9.74
N LEU A 339 2.87 -3.44 9.12
CA LEU A 339 1.61 -4.17 9.20
C LEU A 339 1.54 -5.15 8.04
N THR A 340 1.54 -6.45 8.34
CA THR A 340 1.30 -7.51 7.35
C THR A 340 -0.18 -7.87 7.32
N THR A 341 -0.77 -7.99 6.13
CA THR A 341 -2.17 -8.41 5.97
C THR A 341 -2.35 -9.36 4.79
N GLU A 342 -3.25 -10.33 4.94
CA GLU A 342 -3.70 -11.20 3.83
C GLU A 342 -4.97 -10.66 3.14
N ARG A 343 -5.51 -9.57 3.67
CA ARG A 343 -6.82 -9.04 3.31
C ARG A 343 -6.74 -7.79 2.40
N PRO A 344 -7.39 -7.80 1.21
CA PRO A 344 -7.36 -6.67 0.28
C PRO A 344 -8.18 -5.47 0.74
N ASP A 345 -9.31 -5.69 1.42
CA ASP A 345 -10.15 -4.65 2.01
C ASP A 345 -9.39 -3.84 3.08
N ARG A 346 -8.59 -4.53 3.89
CA ARG A 346 -7.71 -3.89 4.87
C ARG A 346 -6.68 -3.01 4.16
N VAL A 347 -5.98 -3.51 3.13
CA VAL A 347 -5.03 -2.69 2.34
C VAL A 347 -5.69 -1.44 1.78
N VAL A 348 -6.89 -1.56 1.20
CA VAL A 348 -7.64 -0.41 0.66
C VAL A 348 -7.94 0.64 1.73
N SER A 349 -8.33 0.23 2.94
CA SER A 349 -8.58 1.18 4.03
C SER A 349 -7.35 2.03 4.38
N PHE A 350 -6.16 1.41 4.41
CA PHE A 350 -4.90 2.10 4.69
C PHE A 350 -4.45 2.97 3.50
N LEU A 351 -4.63 2.53 2.25
CA LEU A 351 -4.35 3.32 1.05
C LEU A 351 -5.17 4.61 1.02
N VAL A 352 -6.46 4.54 1.36
CA VAL A 352 -7.38 5.70 1.43
C VAL A 352 -7.06 6.65 2.60
N GLU A 353 -6.25 6.22 3.55
CA GLU A 353 -5.68 7.06 4.61
C GLU A 353 -4.34 7.72 4.22
N GLY A 354 -3.71 7.30 3.12
CA GLY A 354 -2.44 7.83 2.63
C GLY A 354 -1.23 6.97 2.94
N HIS A 355 -1.41 5.70 3.34
CA HIS A 355 -0.33 4.74 3.50
C HIS A 355 0.16 4.21 2.15
N VAL A 356 1.30 3.52 2.16
CA VAL A 356 1.88 2.83 1.01
C VAL A 356 1.80 1.32 1.26
N SER A 357 1.39 0.55 0.26
CA SER A 357 1.41 -0.91 0.31
C SER A 357 2.48 -1.51 -0.60
N ILE A 358 3.07 -2.61 -0.16
CA ILE A 358 4.15 -3.30 -0.86
C ILE A 358 3.73 -4.77 -1.01
N ILE A 359 3.69 -5.24 -2.25
CA ILE A 359 3.29 -6.59 -2.63
C ILE A 359 4.51 -7.29 -3.22
N VAL A 360 4.87 -8.44 -2.67
CA VAL A 360 5.97 -9.27 -3.17
C VAL A 360 5.37 -10.46 -3.90
N ASP A 361 5.89 -10.79 -5.08
CA ASP A 361 5.46 -11.96 -5.82
C ASP A 361 5.81 -13.26 -5.07
N GLY A 362 4.93 -14.26 -5.12
CA GLY A 362 5.13 -15.56 -4.49
C GLY A 362 4.54 -15.74 -3.08
N GLY A 363 3.78 -14.78 -2.55
CA GLY A 363 3.13 -14.94 -1.23
C GLY A 363 1.80 -14.21 -1.04
N PRO A 364 0.89 -14.76 -0.20
CA PRO A 364 -0.47 -14.23 0.01
C PRO A 364 -0.54 -13.10 1.06
N ARG A 365 0.55 -12.35 1.26
CA ARG A 365 0.61 -11.27 2.27
C ARG A 365 1.17 -10.00 1.67
N VAL A 366 0.55 -8.89 2.03
CA VAL A 366 0.92 -7.53 1.63
C VAL A 366 1.42 -6.78 2.86
N LEU A 367 2.48 -6.00 2.67
CA LEU A 367 3.04 -5.13 3.70
C LEU A 367 2.41 -3.74 3.57
N ILE A 368 2.05 -3.12 4.68
CA ILE A 368 1.53 -1.75 4.75
C ILE A 368 2.48 -0.93 5.62
N VAL A 369 2.90 0.21 5.08
CA VAL A 369 3.84 1.13 5.74
C VAL A 369 3.36 2.58 5.66
N PRO A 370 3.61 3.40 6.70
CA PRO A 370 4.13 3.04 8.02
C PRO A 370 3.08 2.34 8.90
N ALA A 371 3.50 1.65 9.97
CA ALA A 371 2.58 1.10 10.95
C ALA A 371 2.80 1.71 12.34
N THR A 372 1.70 1.88 13.07
CA THR A 372 1.66 2.32 14.48
C THR A 372 1.17 1.19 15.39
N LEU A 373 1.40 1.30 16.69
CA LEU A 373 0.87 0.34 17.67
C LEU A 373 -0.65 0.16 17.53
N PHE A 374 -1.37 1.26 17.33
CA PHE A 374 -2.83 1.24 17.18
C PHE A 374 -3.26 0.55 15.89
N SER A 375 -2.55 0.77 14.78
CA SER A 375 -2.83 0.09 13.50
C SER A 375 -2.71 -1.44 13.58
N LEU A 376 -1.82 -1.94 14.45
CA LEU A 376 -1.62 -3.37 14.72
C LEU A 376 -2.66 -3.95 15.68
N MET A 377 -3.21 -3.12 16.58
CA MET A 377 -4.24 -3.51 17.56
C MET A 377 -5.68 -3.40 17.01
N HIS A 378 -5.87 -2.64 15.93
CA HIS A 378 -7.16 -2.53 15.25
C HIS A 378 -7.39 -3.73 14.30
N SER A 379 -8.64 -4.14 14.19
CA SER A 379 -9.08 -5.14 13.21
C SER A 379 -9.96 -4.47 12.15
N ALA A 380 -9.96 -4.98 10.92
CA ALA A 380 -10.88 -4.52 9.87
C ALA A 380 -12.35 -4.63 10.31
N GLU A 381 -12.68 -5.66 11.10
CA GLU A 381 -14.03 -5.91 11.63
C GLU A 381 -14.53 -4.79 12.56
N ASP A 382 -13.63 -4.03 13.19
CA ASP A 382 -14.00 -2.89 14.04
C ASP A 382 -14.80 -1.86 13.26
N TYR A 383 -14.51 -1.72 11.96
CA TYR A 383 -15.18 -0.77 11.10
C TYR A 383 -16.53 -1.27 10.60
N TYR A 384 -16.68 -2.59 10.44
CA TYR A 384 -17.93 -3.22 9.96
C TYR A 384 -18.99 -3.33 11.04
N LEU A 385 -18.59 -3.50 12.30
CA LEU A 385 -19.52 -3.56 13.41
C LEU A 385 -20.15 -2.21 13.72
N ARG A 386 -21.30 -2.23 14.39
CA ARG A 386 -21.93 -1.02 14.94
C ARG A 386 -21.02 -0.40 16.00
N LEU A 387 -21.04 0.93 16.12
CA LEU A 387 -20.16 1.69 17.02
C LEU A 387 -20.02 1.13 18.46
N PRO A 388 -21.12 0.86 19.20
CA PRO A 388 -20.99 0.38 20.58
C PRO A 388 -20.30 -0.99 20.66
N TYR A 389 -20.57 -1.89 19.72
CA TYR A 389 -19.98 -3.24 19.69
C TYR A 389 -18.49 -3.17 19.33
N GLY A 390 -18.13 -2.38 18.32
CA GLY A 390 -16.72 -2.16 17.96
C GLY A 390 -15.92 -1.55 19.10
N ASN A 391 -16.48 -0.57 19.82
CA ASN A 391 -15.81 0.05 20.97
C ASN A 391 -15.64 -0.92 22.14
N PHE A 392 -16.65 -1.75 22.42
CA PHE A 392 -16.55 -2.79 23.44
C PHE A 392 -15.39 -3.75 23.14
N LEU A 393 -15.28 -4.23 21.88
CA LEU A 393 -14.19 -5.12 21.47
C LEU A 393 -12.82 -4.44 21.56
N ARG A 394 -12.69 -3.17 21.14
CA ARG A 394 -11.42 -2.43 21.26
C ARG A 394 -10.96 -2.28 22.71
N VAL A 395 -11.87 -1.96 23.62
CA VAL A 395 -11.56 -1.86 25.06
C VAL A 395 -11.14 -3.23 25.61
N LEU A 396 -11.85 -4.29 25.25
CA LEU A 396 -11.51 -5.66 25.64
C LEU A 396 -10.09 -6.03 25.17
N ARG A 397 -9.70 -5.71 23.93
CA ARG A 397 -8.35 -5.98 23.42
C ARG A 397 -7.26 -5.24 24.17
N ILE A 398 -7.51 -4.02 24.62
CA ILE A 398 -6.55 -3.26 25.44
C ILE A 398 -6.39 -3.93 26.81
N PHE A 399 -7.49 -4.33 27.46
CA PHE A 399 -7.39 -5.10 28.71
C PHE A 399 -6.68 -6.44 28.50
N ALA A 400 -7.00 -7.15 27.42
CA ALA A 400 -6.37 -8.42 27.07
C ALA A 400 -4.86 -8.26 26.83
N LEU A 401 -4.41 -7.15 26.23
CA LEU A 401 -3.00 -6.85 26.09
C LEU A 401 -2.29 -6.76 27.45
N PHE A 402 -2.84 -5.99 28.40
CA PHE A 402 -2.26 -5.87 29.75
C PHE A 402 -2.30 -7.21 30.50
N ILE A 403 -3.41 -7.94 30.42
CA ILE A 403 -3.54 -9.27 31.05
C ILE A 403 -2.51 -10.24 30.46
N SER A 404 -2.33 -10.24 29.13
CA SER A 404 -1.41 -11.15 28.45
C SER A 404 0.06 -10.93 28.84
N ILE A 405 0.45 -9.70 29.20
CA ILE A 405 1.85 -9.37 29.52
C ILE A 405 2.09 -9.39 31.03
N LEU A 406 1.19 -8.78 31.81
CA LEU A 406 1.45 -8.45 33.21
C LEU A 406 0.95 -9.51 34.18
N THR A 407 -0.03 -10.36 33.84
CA THR A 407 -0.66 -11.25 34.84
C THR A 407 0.33 -12.26 35.47
N PRO A 408 1.20 -12.96 34.71
CA PRO A 408 2.16 -13.88 35.32
C PRO A 408 3.19 -13.15 36.20
N ALA A 409 3.70 -12.02 35.72
CA ALA A 409 4.64 -11.18 36.46
C ALA A 409 4.00 -10.63 37.76
N ALA A 410 2.77 -10.12 37.67
CA ALA A 410 2.00 -9.63 38.80
C ALA A 410 1.80 -10.73 39.84
N TYR A 411 1.40 -11.94 39.42
CA TYR A 411 1.24 -13.08 40.32
C TYR A 411 2.53 -13.41 41.09
N VAL A 412 3.68 -13.50 40.41
CA VAL A 412 4.99 -13.72 41.07
C VAL A 412 5.30 -12.62 42.08
N SER A 413 5.09 -11.37 41.68
CA SER A 413 5.44 -10.23 42.51
C SER A 413 4.63 -10.15 43.81
N ILE A 414 3.35 -10.50 43.74
CA ILE A 414 2.44 -10.46 44.89
C ILE A 414 2.74 -11.63 45.83
N VAL A 415 2.84 -12.86 45.29
CA VAL A 415 3.04 -14.07 46.11
C VAL A 415 4.41 -14.07 46.80
N ASN A 416 5.45 -13.55 46.16
CA ASN A 416 6.81 -13.57 46.71
C ASN A 416 7.17 -12.33 47.55
N TYR A 417 6.68 -11.14 47.18
CA TYR A 417 7.14 -9.89 47.80
C TYR A 417 6.04 -9.08 48.50
N HIS A 418 4.78 -9.18 48.08
CA HIS A 418 3.68 -8.30 48.56
C HIS A 418 2.45 -9.10 48.97
N GLN A 419 2.63 -10.07 49.87
CA GLN A 419 1.56 -10.97 50.33
C GLN A 419 0.42 -10.22 51.04
N GLU A 420 0.72 -9.07 51.65
CA GLU A 420 -0.24 -8.21 52.35
C GLU A 420 -1.34 -7.63 51.44
N MET A 421 -1.13 -7.63 50.12
CA MET A 421 -2.14 -7.17 49.15
C MET A 421 -3.27 -8.19 48.94
N ILE A 422 -3.07 -9.45 49.34
CA ILE A 422 -4.03 -10.53 49.17
C ILE A 422 -4.90 -10.63 50.42
N PRO A 423 -6.25 -10.70 50.31
CA PRO A 423 -7.11 -11.02 51.45
C PRO A 423 -6.64 -12.30 52.14
N THR A 424 -6.60 -12.30 53.48
CA THR A 424 -6.00 -13.39 54.26
C THR A 424 -6.55 -14.77 53.91
N GLU A 425 -7.87 -14.88 53.66
CA GLU A 425 -8.50 -16.14 53.25
C GLU A 425 -7.95 -16.68 51.92
N LEU A 426 -7.76 -15.79 50.94
CA LEU A 426 -7.21 -16.17 49.63
C LEU A 426 -5.72 -16.52 49.73
N LEU A 427 -4.96 -15.79 50.57
CA LEU A 427 -3.55 -16.09 50.81
C LEU A 427 -3.37 -17.47 51.47
N LEU A 428 -4.21 -17.81 52.46
CA LEU A 428 -4.22 -19.12 53.10
C LEU A 428 -4.56 -20.24 52.11
N SER A 429 -5.52 -20.00 51.21
CA SER A 429 -5.85 -20.94 50.14
C SER A 429 -4.67 -21.14 49.17
N ILE A 430 -3.99 -20.06 48.77
CA ILE A 430 -2.78 -20.13 47.94
C ILE A 430 -1.68 -20.93 48.65
N ALA A 431 -1.41 -20.63 49.92
CA ALA A 431 -0.41 -21.32 50.72
C ALA A 431 -0.73 -22.82 50.86
N ALA A 432 -1.99 -23.17 51.15
CA ALA A 432 -2.45 -24.55 51.22
C ALA A 432 -2.29 -25.28 49.88
N SER A 433 -2.65 -24.63 48.77
CA SER A 433 -2.51 -25.21 47.43
C SER A 433 -1.06 -25.42 46.99
N ARG A 434 -0.12 -24.66 47.57
CA ARG A 434 1.33 -24.77 47.31
C ARG A 434 2.04 -25.71 48.26
N ALA A 435 1.45 -26.08 49.40
CA ALA A 435 2.09 -26.95 50.39
C ALA A 435 2.47 -28.33 49.81
N THR A 436 1.75 -28.79 48.78
CA THR A 436 1.99 -30.05 48.09
C THR A 436 2.97 -29.94 46.90
N VAL A 437 3.36 -28.72 46.53
CA VAL A 437 4.20 -28.45 45.35
C VAL A 437 5.65 -28.19 45.77
N PRO A 438 6.62 -29.02 45.33
CA PRO A 438 8.00 -28.93 45.80
C PRO A 438 8.82 -27.82 45.10
N PHE A 439 8.26 -27.20 44.06
CA PHE A 439 8.97 -26.23 43.23
C PHE A 439 8.69 -24.77 43.61
N PRO A 440 9.65 -23.85 43.37
CA PRO A 440 9.40 -22.42 43.45
C PRO A 440 8.39 -21.96 42.38
N THR A 441 7.60 -20.94 42.73
CA THR A 441 6.56 -20.38 41.84
C THR A 441 7.09 -19.96 40.47
N ILE A 442 8.32 -19.46 40.40
CA ILE A 442 8.96 -19.05 39.14
C ILE A 442 9.12 -20.27 38.20
N PHE A 443 9.54 -21.41 38.74
CA PHE A 443 9.70 -22.64 37.97
C PHE A 443 8.34 -23.16 37.48
N GLU A 444 7.32 -23.16 38.34
CA GLU A 444 5.95 -23.53 37.96
C GLU A 444 5.45 -22.72 36.76
N ILE A 445 5.66 -21.40 36.76
CA ILE A 445 5.24 -20.51 35.65
C ILE A 445 6.01 -20.81 34.38
N PHE A 446 7.34 -20.90 34.42
CA PHE A 446 8.11 -21.18 33.21
C PHE A 446 7.77 -22.55 32.62
N ALA A 447 7.61 -23.58 33.46
CA ALA A 447 7.24 -24.90 33.01
C ALA A 447 5.89 -24.88 32.28
N MET A 448 4.89 -24.21 32.87
CA MET A 448 3.55 -24.15 32.29
C MET A 448 3.43 -23.19 31.12
N GLU A 449 4.12 -22.05 31.13
CA GLU A 449 4.15 -21.15 29.96
C GLU A 449 4.84 -21.81 28.77
N PHE A 450 5.96 -22.50 28.99
CA PHE A 450 6.64 -23.25 27.94
C PHE A 450 5.75 -24.36 27.38
N ALA A 451 5.12 -25.13 28.27
CA ALA A 451 4.14 -26.14 27.88
C ALA A 451 2.98 -25.56 27.06
N PHE A 452 2.42 -24.43 27.48
CA PHE A 452 1.31 -23.79 26.77
C PHE A 452 1.73 -23.31 25.37
N GLU A 453 2.94 -22.76 25.22
CA GLU A 453 3.48 -22.41 23.91
C GLU A 453 3.77 -23.65 23.05
N LEU A 454 4.24 -24.76 23.63
CA LEU A 454 4.41 -26.02 22.91
C LEU A 454 3.07 -26.56 22.37
N ILE A 455 2.02 -26.56 23.20
CA ILE A 455 0.68 -26.97 22.78
C ILE A 455 0.19 -26.07 21.64
N ARG A 456 0.43 -24.75 21.74
CA ARG A 456 0.03 -23.78 20.71
C ARG A 456 0.77 -23.98 19.39
N GLU A 457 2.11 -24.12 19.43
CA GLU A 457 2.91 -24.36 18.23
C GLU A 457 2.54 -25.69 17.57
N ALA A 458 2.31 -26.74 18.37
CA ALA A 458 1.80 -28.01 17.86
C ALA A 458 0.42 -27.85 17.20
N GLY A 459 -0.49 -27.08 17.83
CA GLY A 459 -1.83 -26.83 17.32
C GLY A 459 -1.85 -26.10 15.97
N VAL A 460 -0.98 -25.11 15.77
CA VAL A 460 -0.90 -24.35 14.49
C VAL A 460 -0.28 -25.19 13.36
N ARG A 461 0.59 -26.14 13.68
CA ARG A 461 1.24 -27.02 12.68
C ARG A 461 0.36 -28.18 12.24
N VAL A 462 -0.64 -28.56 13.03
CA VAL A 462 -1.54 -29.67 12.73
C VAL A 462 -2.82 -29.12 12.09
N PRO A 463 -3.10 -29.44 10.82
CA PRO A 463 -4.23 -28.87 10.10
C PRO A 463 -5.58 -29.39 10.60
N GLY A 464 -6.61 -28.56 10.44
CA GLY A 464 -8.02 -28.93 10.63
C GLY A 464 -8.43 -29.16 12.09
N VAL A 465 -9.42 -30.03 12.29
CA VAL A 465 -10.04 -30.29 13.60
C VAL A 465 -9.03 -30.88 14.59
N ILE A 466 -8.03 -31.59 14.10
CA ILE A 466 -7.00 -32.25 14.94
C ILE A 466 -6.15 -31.20 15.69
N GLY A 467 -5.83 -30.06 15.08
CA GLY A 467 -5.09 -28.98 15.75
C GLY A 467 -5.87 -28.41 16.95
N ASN A 468 -7.18 -28.19 16.77
CA ASN A 468 -8.06 -27.77 17.86
C ASN A 468 -8.17 -28.84 18.96
N THR A 469 -8.24 -30.12 18.58
CA THR A 469 -8.26 -31.24 19.53
C THR A 469 -6.96 -31.33 20.33
N ILE A 470 -5.79 -31.18 19.70
CA ILE A 470 -4.49 -31.16 20.39
C ILE A 470 -4.42 -30.00 21.38
N GLY A 471 -4.95 -28.83 21.01
CA GLY A 471 -5.05 -27.68 21.92
C GLY A 471 -5.88 -28.00 23.16
N ILE A 472 -7.09 -28.54 22.98
CA ILE A 472 -8.03 -28.85 24.07
C ILE A 472 -7.48 -29.98 24.95
N VAL A 473 -7.12 -31.10 24.33
CA VAL A 473 -6.63 -32.30 25.03
C VAL A 473 -5.29 -32.02 25.69
N GLY A 474 -4.38 -31.33 25.00
CA GLY A 474 -3.09 -30.93 25.54
C GLY A 474 -3.24 -30.04 26.76
N ALA A 475 -4.04 -28.98 26.69
CA ALA A 475 -4.23 -28.07 27.81
C ALA A 475 -4.93 -28.73 29.01
N LEU A 476 -5.98 -29.54 28.76
CA LEU A 476 -6.74 -30.19 29.82
C LEU A 476 -5.94 -31.31 30.50
N ILE A 477 -5.36 -32.23 29.72
CA ILE A 477 -4.59 -33.36 30.27
C ILE A 477 -3.34 -32.85 30.96
N LEU A 478 -2.60 -31.93 30.35
CA LEU A 478 -1.39 -31.40 30.97
C LEU A 478 -1.72 -30.63 32.24
N GLY A 479 -2.76 -29.79 32.22
CA GLY A 479 -3.17 -29.04 33.41
C GLY A 479 -3.60 -29.97 34.55
N GLN A 480 -4.45 -30.96 34.26
CA GLN A 480 -4.89 -31.92 35.27
C GLN A 480 -3.75 -32.80 35.79
N ALA A 481 -2.90 -33.32 34.90
CA ALA A 481 -1.76 -34.13 35.28
C ALA A 481 -0.74 -33.33 36.10
N ALA A 482 -0.50 -32.07 35.77
CA ALA A 482 0.40 -31.20 36.51
C ALA A 482 -0.08 -30.94 37.95
N VAL A 483 -1.40 -30.77 38.16
CA VAL A 483 -2.00 -30.65 39.50
C VAL A 483 -1.94 -31.97 40.26
N GLN A 484 -2.33 -33.08 39.62
CA GLN A 484 -2.37 -34.40 40.27
C GLN A 484 -0.98 -34.89 40.67
N ALA A 485 0.04 -34.60 39.83
CA ALA A 485 1.42 -34.89 40.12
C ALA A 485 2.04 -33.95 41.18
N GLY A 486 1.31 -32.92 41.63
CA GLY A 486 1.82 -31.92 42.56
C GLY A 486 2.96 -31.08 41.99
N ILE A 487 3.09 -30.98 40.67
CA ILE A 487 4.16 -30.21 40.03
C ILE A 487 3.79 -28.73 39.98
N VAL A 488 2.50 -28.41 39.87
CA VAL A 488 1.98 -27.05 39.71
C VAL A 488 0.74 -26.83 40.56
N SER A 489 0.65 -25.65 41.18
CA SER A 489 -0.53 -25.25 41.96
C SER A 489 -1.76 -24.97 41.06
N PRO A 490 -2.99 -25.40 41.47
CA PRO A 490 -4.21 -25.14 40.70
C PRO A 490 -4.48 -23.67 40.40
N ILE A 491 -4.15 -22.76 41.32
CA ILE A 491 -4.37 -21.32 41.18
C ILE A 491 -3.48 -20.75 40.07
N LEU A 492 -2.24 -21.23 39.96
CA LEU A 492 -1.32 -20.80 38.90
C LEU A 492 -1.80 -21.23 37.52
N ILE A 493 -2.42 -22.41 37.40
CA ILE A 493 -3.01 -22.85 36.12
C ILE A 493 -4.12 -21.89 35.67
N ILE A 494 -4.95 -21.39 36.59
CA ILE A 494 -5.96 -20.38 36.28
C ILE A 494 -5.31 -19.10 35.74
N VAL A 495 -4.23 -18.63 36.39
CA VAL A 495 -3.48 -17.45 35.95
C VAL A 495 -2.95 -17.62 34.52
N ILE A 496 -2.34 -18.77 34.21
CA ILE A 496 -1.81 -19.04 32.87
C ILE A 496 -2.92 -19.21 31.84
N ALA A 497 -4.03 -19.86 32.19
CA ALA A 497 -5.18 -19.99 31.31
C ALA A 497 -5.77 -18.62 30.92
N ILE A 498 -5.97 -17.72 31.89
CA ILE A 498 -6.44 -16.35 31.64
C ILE A 498 -5.44 -15.59 30.75
N THR A 499 -4.15 -15.71 31.03
CA THR A 499 -3.08 -15.07 30.25
C THR A 499 -3.05 -15.59 28.80
N GLY A 500 -3.20 -16.90 28.61
CA GLY A 500 -3.26 -17.54 27.30
C GLY A 500 -4.48 -17.11 26.49
N LEU A 501 -5.67 -17.08 27.12
CA LEU A 501 -6.90 -16.58 26.50
C LEU A 501 -6.78 -15.11 26.07
N ALA A 502 -6.19 -14.27 26.92
CA ALA A 502 -5.97 -12.87 26.61
C ALA A 502 -5.04 -12.67 25.40
N SER A 503 -4.01 -13.53 25.24
CA SER A 503 -3.10 -13.49 24.10
C SER A 503 -3.78 -13.73 22.74
N PHE A 504 -4.89 -14.50 22.71
CA PHE A 504 -5.66 -14.76 21.50
C PHE A 504 -6.60 -13.62 21.09
N ALA A 505 -6.90 -12.68 21.99
CA ALA A 505 -7.70 -11.51 21.66
C ALA A 505 -6.94 -10.47 20.81
N ILE A 506 -5.61 -10.58 20.73
CA ILE A 506 -4.76 -9.69 19.95
C ILE A 506 -4.89 -10.08 18.46
N PRO A 507 -5.31 -9.17 17.57
CA PRO A 507 -5.77 -9.52 16.23
C PRO A 507 -4.63 -9.79 15.24
N ASN A 508 -3.47 -9.16 15.45
CA ASN A 508 -2.31 -9.35 14.59
C ASN A 508 -1.37 -10.42 15.16
N PHE A 509 -1.00 -11.38 14.32
CA PHE A 509 -0.15 -12.52 14.72
C PHE A 509 1.26 -12.07 15.14
N SER A 510 1.90 -11.19 14.37
CA SER A 510 3.27 -10.74 14.59
C SER A 510 3.43 -9.99 15.92
N ILE A 511 2.51 -9.07 16.25
CA ILE A 511 2.56 -8.35 17.53
C ILE A 511 2.22 -9.25 18.73
N SER A 512 1.30 -10.22 18.56
CA SER A 512 0.98 -11.22 19.58
C SER A 512 2.22 -12.07 19.94
N PHE A 513 3.08 -12.39 18.97
CA PHE A 513 4.34 -13.08 19.21
C PHE A 513 5.35 -12.20 19.97
N GLY A 514 5.47 -10.93 19.58
CA GLY A 514 6.30 -9.95 20.28
C GLY A 514 5.97 -9.81 21.77
N PHE A 515 4.68 -9.67 22.08
CA PHE A 515 4.22 -9.54 23.47
C PHE A 515 4.37 -10.82 24.29
N ARG A 516 4.37 -11.99 23.66
CA ARG A 516 4.72 -13.26 24.33
C ARG A 516 6.19 -13.29 24.77
N GLY A 517 7.11 -12.82 23.93
CA GLY A 517 8.52 -12.67 24.33
C GLY A 517 8.69 -11.69 25.51
N ILE A 518 7.97 -10.57 25.47
CA ILE A 518 8.00 -9.56 26.52
C ILE A 518 7.46 -10.11 27.85
N ARG A 519 6.41 -10.96 27.84
CA ARG A 519 5.85 -11.60 29.04
C ARG A 519 6.90 -12.35 29.87
N PHE A 520 7.79 -13.10 29.22
CA PHE A 520 8.87 -13.81 29.91
C PHE A 520 9.85 -12.84 30.58
N ILE A 521 10.20 -11.73 29.91
CA ILE A 521 11.07 -10.68 30.48
C ILE A 521 10.43 -10.08 31.73
N PHE A 522 9.14 -9.75 31.69
CA PHE A 522 8.41 -9.22 32.85
C PHE A 522 8.34 -10.21 34.01
N THR A 523 8.16 -11.50 33.71
CA THR A 523 8.14 -12.56 34.73
C THR A 523 9.50 -12.68 35.42
N ILE A 524 10.61 -12.57 34.67
CA ILE A 524 11.97 -12.53 35.23
C ILE A 524 12.17 -11.28 36.10
N LEU A 525 11.78 -10.10 35.62
CA LEU A 525 11.91 -8.87 36.39
C LEU A 525 11.11 -8.91 37.70
N ALA A 526 9.89 -9.46 37.66
CA ALA A 526 9.08 -9.67 38.85
C ALA A 526 9.67 -10.69 39.81
N ALA A 527 10.31 -11.73 39.28
CA ALA A 527 10.98 -12.76 40.08
C ALA A 527 12.16 -12.22 40.90
N PHE A 528 12.90 -11.23 40.37
CA PHE A 528 14.06 -10.65 41.06
C PHE A 528 13.74 -9.40 41.89
N PHE A 529 12.84 -8.55 41.40
CA PHE A 529 12.61 -7.21 41.95
C PHE A 529 11.14 -6.95 42.33
N GLY A 530 10.26 -7.96 42.25
CA GLY A 530 8.85 -7.82 42.57
C GLY A 530 8.15 -6.74 41.73
N ILE A 531 7.28 -5.96 42.36
CA ILE A 531 6.50 -4.90 41.69
C ILE A 531 7.43 -3.80 41.12
N LEU A 532 8.55 -3.49 41.80
CA LEU A 532 9.53 -2.51 41.30
C LEU A 532 10.14 -2.95 39.96
N GLY A 533 10.40 -4.24 39.79
CA GLY A 533 10.87 -4.81 38.52
C GLY A 533 9.85 -4.63 37.40
N ILE A 534 8.57 -4.86 37.70
CA ILE A 534 7.48 -4.67 36.74
C ILE A 534 7.35 -3.19 36.36
N SER A 535 7.33 -2.28 37.34
CA SER A 535 7.25 -0.84 37.07
C SER A 535 8.45 -0.33 36.27
N GLY A 536 9.67 -0.75 36.62
CA GLY A 536 10.88 -0.43 35.85
C GLY A 536 10.86 -1.00 34.43
N GLY A 537 10.41 -2.25 34.28
CA GLY A 537 10.23 -2.89 32.97
C GLY A 537 9.21 -2.16 32.10
N LEU A 538 8.07 -1.75 32.67
CA LEU A 538 7.05 -0.94 31.98
C LEU A 538 7.62 0.41 31.54
N PHE A 539 8.39 1.06 32.40
CA PHE A 539 9.04 2.34 32.06
C PHE A 539 10.01 2.17 30.88
N VAL A 540 10.88 1.16 30.90
CA VAL A 540 11.83 0.89 29.80
C VAL A 540 11.10 0.50 28.50
N LEU A 541 10.03 -0.30 28.60
CA LEU A 541 9.22 -0.69 27.44
C LEU A 541 8.58 0.55 26.80
N LEU A 542 7.97 1.42 27.60
CA LEU A 542 7.35 2.66 27.12
C LEU A 542 8.39 3.59 26.49
N LEU A 543 9.55 3.77 27.12
CA LEU A 543 10.65 4.57 26.56
C LEU A 543 11.07 4.05 25.18
N SER A 544 11.21 2.73 25.06
CA SER A 544 11.61 2.08 23.82
C SER A 544 10.54 2.24 22.72
N MET A 545 9.26 2.14 23.07
CA MET A 545 8.15 2.35 22.13
C MET A 545 8.02 3.80 21.67
N VAL A 546 8.28 4.80 22.54
CA VAL A 546 8.27 6.23 22.18
C VAL A 546 9.39 6.56 21.19
N ASN A 547 10.58 5.97 21.37
CA ASN A 547 11.71 6.22 20.47
C ASN A 547 11.60 5.47 19.14
N MET A 548 10.75 4.45 19.08
CA MET A 548 10.58 3.64 17.88
C MET A 548 9.84 4.40 16.79
N LYS A 549 10.33 4.28 15.55
CA LYS A 549 9.72 4.87 14.35
C LYS A 549 9.50 3.79 13.30
N SER A 550 8.50 3.98 12.47
CA SER A 550 8.22 3.20 11.26
C SER A 550 8.19 4.18 10.10
N PHE A 551 9.19 4.12 9.20
CA PHE A 551 9.33 5.01 8.05
C PHE A 551 9.15 6.49 8.43
N GLY A 552 9.80 6.89 9.51
CA GLY A 552 9.79 8.26 10.02
C GLY A 552 8.54 8.67 10.80
N VAL A 553 7.52 7.82 10.91
CA VAL A 553 6.35 8.02 11.77
C VAL A 553 6.62 7.43 13.16
N PRO A 554 6.39 8.17 14.26
CA PRO A 554 6.49 7.64 15.62
C PRO A 554 5.51 6.48 15.86
N PHE A 555 5.99 5.39 16.44
CA PHE A 555 5.20 4.17 16.59
C PHE A 555 3.97 4.32 17.51
N LEU A 556 4.05 5.22 18.50
CA LEU A 556 2.95 5.56 19.41
C LEU A 556 2.07 6.71 18.92
N ALA A 557 2.26 7.21 17.70
CA ALA A 557 1.30 8.15 17.10
C ALA A 557 -0.06 7.44 16.96
N PRO A 558 -1.18 8.11 17.30
CA PRO A 558 -1.36 9.54 17.60
C PRO A 558 -1.30 9.91 19.10
N VAL A 559 -0.94 9.01 20.01
CA VAL A 559 -0.87 9.31 21.46
C VAL A 559 0.40 10.07 21.81
N SER A 560 1.54 9.67 21.24
CA SER A 560 2.83 10.34 21.39
C SER A 560 3.59 10.30 20.06
N PRO A 561 3.77 11.45 19.38
CA PRO A 561 3.27 12.78 19.73
C PRO A 561 1.75 12.86 19.62
N LYS A 562 1.14 13.73 20.43
CA LYS A 562 -0.30 13.98 20.39
C LYS A 562 -0.64 14.69 19.08
N THR A 563 -1.34 14.03 18.18
CA THR A 563 -1.81 14.63 16.93
C THR A 563 -3.24 15.13 17.05
N THR A 564 -3.69 15.93 16.09
CA THR A 564 -5.06 16.48 16.02
C THR A 564 -6.11 15.46 15.52
N THR A 565 -5.74 14.17 15.53
CA THR A 565 -6.58 13.09 15.00
C THR A 565 -7.89 12.98 15.79
N GLY A 566 -8.97 12.61 15.08
CA GLY A 566 -10.28 12.32 15.69
C GLY A 566 -10.19 11.18 16.73
N PRO A 567 -11.30 10.83 17.39
CA PRO A 567 -11.29 9.92 18.55
C PRO A 567 -10.76 8.49 18.27
N ASP A 568 -10.48 8.13 17.02
CA ASP A 568 -10.22 6.79 16.48
C ASP A 568 -8.86 6.15 16.88
N VAL A 569 -8.53 6.23 18.16
CA VAL A 569 -7.28 5.69 18.73
C VAL A 569 -7.61 4.46 19.57
N ILE A 570 -8.37 4.69 20.65
CA ILE A 570 -8.87 3.64 21.55
C ILE A 570 -10.36 3.42 21.31
N LEU A 571 -11.15 4.51 21.29
CA LEU A 571 -12.59 4.47 21.05
C LEU A 571 -12.90 4.98 19.66
N ARG A 572 -13.52 4.16 18.82
CA ARG A 572 -13.94 4.59 17.49
C ARG A 572 -15.05 5.64 17.58
N GLY A 573 -14.87 6.76 16.89
CA GLY A 573 -15.95 7.70 16.61
C GLY A 573 -16.97 7.15 15.60
N PRO A 574 -18.13 7.80 15.42
CA PRO A 574 -19.04 7.37 14.38
C PRO A 574 -18.47 7.69 12.99
N VAL A 575 -18.60 6.74 12.06
CA VAL A 575 -18.04 6.83 10.69
C VAL A 575 -18.44 8.14 10.00
N TRP A 576 -19.69 8.58 10.14
CA TRP A 576 -20.19 9.82 9.53
C TRP A 576 -19.61 11.12 10.10
N SER A 577 -18.87 11.07 11.23
CA SER A 577 -18.30 12.23 11.93
C SER A 577 -16.77 12.29 11.83
N MET A 578 -16.13 11.32 11.18
CA MET A 578 -14.68 11.26 10.96
C MET A 578 -14.26 12.15 9.78
N GLU A 579 -14.26 13.48 9.98
CA GLU A 579 -14.04 14.47 8.91
C GLU A 579 -12.60 14.52 8.38
N ARG A 580 -11.61 14.31 9.24
CA ARG A 580 -10.19 14.46 8.93
C ARG A 580 -9.49 13.11 8.87
N ARG A 581 -8.49 13.01 7.98
CA ARG A 581 -7.54 11.89 7.95
C ARG A 581 -6.51 12.03 9.07
N VAL A 582 -5.72 10.98 9.28
CA VAL A 582 -4.66 10.96 10.28
C VAL A 582 -3.53 11.93 9.89
N ASP A 583 -3.05 12.70 10.86
CA ASP A 583 -2.13 13.81 10.64
C ASP A 583 -0.66 13.35 10.56
N TYR A 584 -0.30 12.30 11.30
CA TYR A 584 1.08 11.80 11.37
C TYR A 584 1.62 11.26 10.04
N LEU A 585 0.77 10.95 9.07
CA LEU A 585 1.17 10.55 7.71
C LEU A 585 1.48 11.76 6.81
N LYS A 586 1.00 12.95 7.18
CA LYS A 586 1.01 14.17 6.36
C LYS A 586 0.48 13.94 4.95
N PRO A 587 -0.78 13.47 4.82
CA PRO A 587 -1.38 13.28 3.50
C PRO A 587 -1.56 14.63 2.80
N LEU A 588 -1.48 14.64 1.47
CA LEU A 588 -1.69 15.84 0.64
C LEU A 588 -3.11 16.39 0.79
N ASP A 589 -4.12 15.50 0.84
CA ASP A 589 -5.49 15.84 1.19
C ASP A 589 -5.81 15.39 2.64
N THR A 590 -6.01 16.36 3.52
CA THR A 590 -6.30 16.14 4.93
C THR A 590 -7.78 15.83 5.21
N ARG A 591 -8.70 16.10 4.28
CA ARG A 591 -10.15 16.00 4.52
C ARG A 591 -10.71 14.69 3.97
N ARG A 592 -11.11 13.80 4.87
CA ARG A 592 -11.73 12.51 4.53
C ARG A 592 -13.15 12.66 3.98
N GLN A 593 -13.96 13.52 4.60
CA GLN A 593 -15.37 13.67 4.26
C GLN A 593 -15.91 15.06 4.65
N PRO A 594 -17.04 15.51 4.07
CA PRO A 594 -17.65 16.77 4.46
C PRO A 594 -18.21 16.72 5.90
N LYS A 595 -18.31 17.90 6.53
CA LYS A 595 -18.81 18.09 7.92
C LYS A 595 -20.17 17.44 8.17
N ILE A 596 -21.01 17.43 7.14
CA ILE A 596 -22.28 16.68 7.11
C ILE A 596 -22.20 15.74 5.91
N SER A 597 -21.71 14.53 6.15
CA SER A 597 -21.68 13.43 5.18
C SER A 597 -23.07 12.88 4.86
N ARG A 598 -23.98 12.93 5.84
CA ARG A 598 -25.36 12.47 5.72
C ARG A 598 -26.23 13.52 5.04
N GLY A 599 -26.21 13.55 3.71
CA GLY A 599 -26.92 14.55 2.89
C GLY A 599 -28.43 14.68 3.19
N TRP A 600 -29.09 13.57 3.52
CA TRP A 600 -30.51 13.53 3.92
C TRP A 600 -30.86 14.31 5.20
N LEU A 601 -29.89 14.61 6.07
CA LEU A 601 -30.10 15.43 7.27
C LEU A 601 -30.09 16.94 6.97
N LYS A 602 -29.59 17.37 5.81
CA LYS A 602 -29.53 18.81 5.46
C LYS A 602 -30.90 19.42 5.16
N ASN A 603 -31.88 18.60 4.75
CA ASN A 603 -33.24 19.04 4.44
C ASN A 603 -34.30 18.13 5.11
N PRO A 604 -34.58 18.28 6.42
CA PRO A 604 -35.85 17.81 6.95
C PRO A 604 -36.93 18.69 6.30
N ARG A 605 -37.61 18.16 5.28
CA ARG A 605 -38.63 18.82 4.45
C ARG A 605 -39.32 20.04 5.09
N GLN A 606 -39.23 21.19 4.41
CA GLN A 606 -40.40 22.07 4.28
C GLN A 606 -41.55 21.19 3.75
N GLY A 607 -42.55 20.91 4.58
CA GLY A 607 -43.76 20.18 4.17
C GLY A 607 -44.32 19.28 5.25
N GLY A 608 -45.17 19.87 6.09
CA GLY A 608 -46.01 19.15 7.06
C GLY A 608 -46.42 20.03 8.22
N LYS A 609 -47.21 21.08 7.96
CA LYS A 609 -48.05 21.66 9.02
C LYS A 609 -48.92 20.51 9.55
N LYS A 610 -48.73 20.17 10.83
CA LYS A 610 -49.71 19.38 11.58
C LYS A 610 -50.97 20.20 11.80
#